data_AF-A0A0L0HSD2-F1
#
_entry.id   AF-A0A0L0HSD2-F1
#
_cell.length_a   1.000
_cell.length_b   1.000
_cell.length_c   1.000
_cell.angle_alpha   90.00
_cell.angle_beta   90.00
_cell.angle_gamma   90.00
#
_symmetry.space_group_name_H-M   'P 1'
#
loop_
_entity.id
_entity.type
_entity.pdbx_description
1 polymer ?
#
loop_
_entity_poly.entity_id
_entity_poly.type
_entity_poly.pdbx_seq_one_letter_code
_entity_poly.pdbx_strand_id
1 'polypeptide(L)'
;MSHDEDGSAEHDWLTIIAVQYFQTVPLRSFDWPQNILHKLDVSTQDAILRETVQSELGKSYPPEASYSLRFLKAILEKVDATGEEHSEALLQAYLELLSNASGDKLTGDLSRACYKSYPLPTKTSSTVYLTLHEEPLKISQGTTGLCTWEAALRFAEYLLNAAPEVIQGRRILELGAGAGLLGLVCLYMGASSVELTDVDEGVLERLKENVDLNSQMIIDRMARDFGGHQSNPPNIRVSKLDWESVDFDDIASRNAEIIVCADVVYDPILIPPLTSVLGSLLRTPHHGHPTGFREGWVALTMRQEQTYKEFLSALTRNRIRYERIRLDRVPRLFYHEDNVGEVALLHLTVADS
;
A
#
# COMPACT_ATOMS: atom_id res chain seq x y z
N MET A 1 35.31 -16.14 -21.62
CA MET A 1 34.52 -15.97 -20.38
C MET A 1 33.63 -14.78 -20.61
N SER A 2 32.51 -15.04 -21.25
CA SER A 2 31.52 -14.07 -21.70
C SER A 2 30.20 -14.83 -21.62
N HIS A 3 29.35 -14.45 -20.68
CA HIS A 3 27.91 -14.74 -20.54
C HIS A 3 27.59 -14.54 -19.07
N ASP A 4 27.00 -13.39 -18.75
CA ASP A 4 26.21 -13.11 -17.54
C ASP A 4 25.57 -11.69 -17.56
N GLU A 5 25.75 -10.88 -18.62
CA GLU A 5 25.10 -9.56 -18.74
C GLU A 5 23.70 -9.59 -19.40
N ASP A 6 23.35 -10.66 -20.14
CA ASP A 6 22.08 -10.73 -20.90
C ASP A 6 20.89 -11.12 -20.00
N GLY A 7 21.13 -11.94 -18.98
CA GLY A 7 20.08 -12.43 -18.06
C GLY A 7 19.58 -11.39 -17.06
N SER A 8 20.39 -10.37 -16.74
CA SER A 8 19.96 -9.28 -15.84
C SER A 8 19.00 -8.30 -16.51
N ALA A 9 19.16 -8.09 -17.83
CA ALA A 9 18.30 -7.20 -18.59
C ALA A 9 16.93 -7.82 -18.88
N GLU A 10 16.86 -9.14 -19.17
CA GLU A 10 15.60 -9.86 -19.37
C GLU A 10 14.72 -9.90 -18.11
N HIS A 11 15.33 -10.04 -16.92
CA HIS A 11 14.59 -10.02 -15.65
C HIS A 11 14.02 -8.63 -15.31
N ASP A 12 14.66 -7.56 -15.75
CA ASP A 12 14.32 -6.19 -15.34
C ASP A 12 13.01 -5.72 -15.97
N TRP A 13 12.85 -5.88 -17.30
CA TRP A 13 11.65 -5.40 -18.00
C TRP A 13 10.39 -6.22 -17.70
N LEU A 14 10.52 -7.54 -17.51
CA LEU A 14 9.40 -8.39 -17.10
C LEU A 14 8.90 -8.00 -15.72
N THR A 15 9.84 -7.72 -14.80
CA THR A 15 9.51 -7.24 -13.46
C THR A 15 8.77 -5.90 -13.53
N ILE A 16 9.22 -4.97 -14.39
CA ILE A 16 8.54 -3.68 -14.62
C ILE A 16 7.09 -3.90 -15.08
N ILE A 17 6.84 -4.80 -16.03
CA ILE A 17 5.48 -5.09 -16.51
C ILE A 17 4.65 -5.78 -15.42
N ALA A 18 5.21 -6.78 -14.74
CA ALA A 18 4.52 -7.53 -13.70
C ALA A 18 4.11 -6.65 -12.52
N VAL A 19 5.02 -5.83 -12.00
CA VAL A 19 4.73 -4.90 -10.91
C VAL A 19 3.60 -3.93 -11.30
N GLN A 20 3.66 -3.34 -12.50
CA GLN A 20 2.60 -2.45 -12.96
C GLN A 20 1.25 -3.15 -13.15
N TYR A 21 1.27 -4.39 -13.64
CA TYR A 21 0.07 -5.21 -13.76
C TYR A 21 -0.56 -5.44 -12.38
N PHE A 22 0.23 -5.88 -11.40
CA PHE A 22 -0.27 -6.19 -10.05
C PHE A 22 -0.65 -4.95 -9.23
N GLN A 23 -0.05 -3.80 -9.50
CA GLN A 23 -0.47 -2.53 -8.89
C GLN A 23 -1.63 -1.87 -9.64
N THR A 24 -2.13 -2.50 -10.70
CA THR A 24 -3.25 -2.03 -11.53
C THR A 24 -3.04 -0.64 -12.14
N VAL A 25 -1.80 -0.36 -12.57
CA VAL A 25 -1.43 0.92 -13.16
C VAL A 25 -2.31 1.24 -14.36
N PRO A 26 -2.95 2.42 -14.44
CA PRO A 26 -3.79 2.76 -15.58
C PRO A 26 -3.03 2.59 -16.90
N LEU A 27 -3.59 1.85 -17.87
CA LEU A 27 -2.89 1.51 -19.12
C LEU A 27 -2.43 2.74 -19.94
N ARG A 28 -3.07 3.89 -19.74
CA ARG A 28 -2.68 5.18 -20.34
C ARG A 28 -1.35 5.73 -19.81
N SER A 29 -0.97 5.34 -18.60
CA SER A 29 0.25 5.74 -17.89
C SER A 29 1.15 4.54 -17.58
N PHE A 30 0.86 3.38 -18.18
CA PHE A 30 1.67 2.18 -18.05
C PHE A 30 2.97 2.39 -18.82
N ASP A 31 4.09 2.27 -18.12
CA ASP A 31 5.43 2.34 -18.68
C ASP A 31 5.73 1.03 -19.40
N TRP A 32 5.59 1.06 -20.73
CA TRP A 32 5.93 -0.07 -21.57
C TRP A 32 7.42 -0.01 -21.92
N PRO A 33 8.24 -0.99 -21.48
CA PRO A 33 9.68 -0.99 -21.72
C PRO A 33 9.99 -0.86 -23.23
N GLN A 34 10.60 0.26 -23.62
CA GLN A 34 10.78 0.62 -25.04
C GLN A 34 11.60 -0.44 -25.80
N ASN A 35 12.60 -1.02 -25.14
CA ASN A 35 13.44 -2.08 -25.67
C ASN A 35 12.68 -3.34 -26.14
N ILE A 36 11.47 -3.57 -25.62
CA ILE A 36 10.65 -4.75 -25.93
C ILE A 36 9.51 -4.42 -26.91
N LEU A 37 9.09 -3.14 -27.01
CA LEU A 37 7.97 -2.73 -27.86
C LEU A 37 8.18 -3.01 -29.36
N HIS A 38 9.42 -3.25 -29.78
CA HIS A 38 9.78 -3.55 -31.17
C HIS A 38 9.92 -5.05 -31.45
N LYS A 39 9.84 -5.89 -30.40
CA LYS A 39 10.09 -7.33 -30.46
C LYS A 39 9.15 -8.05 -29.48
N LEU A 40 7.92 -8.27 -29.93
CA LEU A 40 6.90 -9.04 -29.22
C LEU A 40 6.69 -10.39 -29.90
N ASP A 41 7.79 -11.14 -30.11
CA ASP A 41 7.69 -12.51 -30.62
C ASP A 41 6.88 -13.41 -29.65
N VAL A 42 6.48 -14.59 -30.12
CA VAL A 42 5.68 -15.56 -29.34
C VAL A 42 6.29 -15.83 -27.95
N SER A 43 7.62 -15.96 -27.88
CA SER A 43 8.32 -16.25 -26.62
C SER A 43 8.21 -15.11 -25.61
N THR A 44 8.24 -13.86 -26.09
CA THR A 44 8.10 -12.64 -25.29
C THR A 44 6.67 -12.50 -24.77
N GLN A 45 5.68 -12.78 -25.62
CA GLN A 45 4.27 -12.78 -25.24
C GLN A 45 3.99 -13.79 -24.12
N ASP A 46 4.51 -15.02 -24.26
CA ASP A 46 4.37 -16.08 -23.26
C ASP A 46 5.06 -15.74 -21.94
N ALA A 47 6.22 -15.06 -22.01
CA ALA A 47 6.93 -14.59 -20.82
C ALA A 47 6.11 -13.53 -20.05
N ILE A 48 5.53 -12.55 -20.74
CA ILE A 48 4.65 -11.55 -20.11
C ILE A 48 3.47 -12.25 -19.43
N LEU A 49 2.84 -13.20 -20.11
CA LEU A 49 1.69 -13.92 -19.59
C LEU A 49 2.03 -14.73 -18.33
N ARG A 50 3.17 -15.43 -18.35
CA ARG A 50 3.69 -16.23 -17.23
C ARG A 50 4.02 -15.40 -16.00
N GLU A 51 4.56 -14.19 -16.18
CA GLU A 51 4.90 -13.27 -15.07
C GLU A 51 3.70 -12.43 -14.59
N THR A 52 2.57 -12.45 -15.31
CA THR A 52 1.36 -11.66 -14.97
C THR A 52 0.17 -12.56 -14.66
N VAL A 53 -0.78 -12.67 -15.59
CA VAL A 53 -2.08 -13.35 -15.41
C VAL A 53 -1.91 -14.83 -15.04
N GLN A 54 -0.88 -15.50 -15.57
CA GLN A 54 -0.65 -16.93 -15.32
C GLN A 54 0.37 -17.22 -14.22
N SER A 55 0.95 -16.19 -13.59
CA SER A 55 1.83 -16.37 -12.44
C SER A 55 1.06 -16.95 -11.24
N GLU A 56 1.78 -17.48 -10.26
CA GLU A 56 1.18 -17.95 -9.01
C GLU A 56 0.40 -16.84 -8.29
N LEU A 57 0.97 -15.61 -8.29
CA LEU A 57 0.33 -14.42 -7.74
C LEU A 57 -0.93 -14.04 -8.53
N GLY A 58 -0.87 -14.04 -9.86
CA GLY A 58 -2.01 -13.70 -10.73
C GLY A 58 -3.16 -14.70 -10.67
N LYS A 59 -2.88 -15.97 -10.35
CA LYS A 59 -3.90 -17.00 -10.15
C LYS A 59 -4.53 -16.94 -8.75
N SER A 60 -3.71 -16.67 -7.73
CA SER A 60 -4.17 -16.67 -6.33
C SER A 60 -4.85 -15.35 -5.95
N TYR A 61 -4.29 -14.23 -6.42
CA TYR A 61 -4.70 -12.88 -6.07
C TYR A 61 -4.77 -12.00 -7.32
N PRO A 62 -5.70 -12.27 -8.25
CA PRO A 62 -5.81 -11.55 -9.50
C PRO A 62 -6.23 -10.07 -9.28
N PRO A 63 -5.69 -9.15 -10.09
CA PRO A 63 -6.36 -7.89 -10.37
C PRO A 63 -7.80 -8.07 -10.85
N GLU A 64 -8.58 -7.00 -10.82
CA GLU A 64 -9.96 -7.03 -11.31
C GLU A 64 -10.02 -7.55 -12.76
N ALA A 65 -10.91 -8.51 -13.04
CA ALA A 65 -11.00 -9.15 -14.36
C ALA A 65 -11.14 -8.14 -15.53
N SER A 66 -11.82 -7.02 -15.30
CA SER A 66 -11.98 -5.95 -16.30
C SER A 66 -10.64 -5.29 -16.65
N TYR A 67 -9.76 -5.12 -15.65
CA TYR A 67 -8.42 -4.60 -15.83
C TYR A 67 -7.54 -5.60 -16.56
N SER A 68 -7.54 -6.87 -16.14
CA SER A 68 -6.77 -7.94 -16.81
C SER A 68 -7.16 -8.12 -18.27
N LEU A 69 -8.46 -8.03 -18.60
CA LEU A 69 -8.94 -8.08 -19.98
C LEU A 69 -8.41 -6.90 -20.82
N ARG A 70 -8.44 -5.67 -20.27
CA ARG A 70 -7.88 -4.49 -20.95
C ARG A 70 -6.37 -4.62 -21.12
N PHE A 71 -5.67 -5.17 -20.13
CA PHE A 71 -4.22 -5.39 -20.17
C PHE A 71 -3.84 -6.37 -21.29
N LEU A 72 -4.47 -7.55 -21.35
CA LEU A 72 -4.23 -8.52 -22.42
C LEU A 72 -4.59 -7.96 -23.80
N LYS A 73 -5.70 -7.22 -23.90
CA LYS A 73 -6.07 -6.54 -25.14
C LYS A 73 -5.01 -5.53 -25.60
N ALA A 74 -4.45 -4.76 -24.68
CA ALA A 74 -3.39 -3.80 -25.00
C ALA A 74 -2.11 -4.49 -25.49
N ILE A 75 -1.80 -5.70 -25.00
CA ILE A 75 -0.69 -6.50 -25.53
C ILE A 75 -1.00 -6.97 -26.95
N LEU A 76 -2.20 -7.51 -27.20
CA LEU A 76 -2.62 -7.93 -28.55
C LEU A 76 -2.51 -6.78 -29.57
N GLU A 77 -3.03 -5.60 -29.22
CA GLU A 77 -2.94 -4.40 -30.07
C GLU A 77 -1.49 -3.96 -30.34
N LYS A 78 -0.56 -4.21 -29.41
CA LYS A 78 0.88 -3.94 -29.60
C LYS A 78 1.54 -4.99 -30.48
N VAL A 79 1.18 -6.26 -30.34
CA VAL A 79 1.65 -7.35 -31.23
C VAL A 79 1.22 -7.04 -32.67
N ASP A 80 -0.06 -6.66 -32.89
CA ASP A 80 -0.57 -6.23 -34.20
C ASP A 80 0.26 -5.10 -34.82
N ALA A 81 0.67 -4.13 -34.01
CA ALA A 81 1.48 -3.00 -34.45
C ALA A 81 2.91 -3.39 -34.85
N THR A 82 3.44 -4.51 -34.34
CA THR A 82 4.76 -5.05 -34.73
C THR A 82 4.70 -5.91 -35.99
N GLY A 83 3.52 -6.45 -36.33
CA GLY A 83 3.35 -7.42 -37.42
C GLY A 83 3.76 -8.86 -37.07
N GLU A 84 4.09 -9.13 -35.81
CA GLU A 84 4.36 -10.47 -35.27
C GLU A 84 3.06 -11.29 -35.15
N GLU A 85 3.17 -12.61 -35.16
CA GLU A 85 2.03 -13.50 -34.92
C GLU A 85 1.66 -13.52 -33.42
N HIS A 86 0.36 -13.64 -33.12
CA HIS A 86 -0.08 -13.82 -31.74
C HIS A 86 0.27 -15.22 -31.21
N SER A 87 0.76 -15.27 -29.98
CA SER A 87 0.85 -16.51 -29.23
C SER A 87 -0.54 -17.12 -29.01
N GLU A 88 -0.65 -18.43 -29.21
CA GLU A 88 -1.85 -19.21 -28.88
C GLU A 88 -2.22 -19.05 -27.39
N ALA A 89 -1.22 -19.02 -26.50
CA ALA A 89 -1.44 -18.91 -25.06
C ALA A 89 -2.03 -17.54 -24.67
N LEU A 90 -1.57 -16.46 -25.33
CA LEU A 90 -2.09 -15.12 -25.12
C LEU A 90 -3.56 -15.01 -25.57
N LEU A 91 -3.87 -15.51 -26.76
CA LEU A 91 -5.24 -15.54 -27.29
C LEU A 91 -6.17 -16.36 -26.40
N GLN A 92 -5.71 -17.53 -25.95
CA GLN A 92 -6.46 -18.39 -25.06
C GLN A 92 -6.78 -17.68 -23.73
N ALA A 93 -5.77 -17.09 -23.08
CA ALA A 93 -5.97 -16.36 -21.83
C ALA A 93 -6.95 -15.18 -21.97
N TYR A 94 -6.90 -14.47 -23.09
CA TYR A 94 -7.84 -13.39 -23.39
C TYR A 94 -9.29 -13.90 -23.55
N LEU A 95 -9.48 -14.99 -24.32
CA LEU A 95 -10.79 -15.58 -24.56
C LEU A 95 -11.41 -16.19 -23.30
N GLU A 96 -10.60 -16.83 -22.46
CA GLU A 96 -11.02 -17.35 -21.16
C GLU A 96 -11.54 -16.24 -20.24
N LEU A 97 -10.78 -15.14 -20.09
CA LEU A 97 -11.21 -13.99 -19.29
C LEU A 97 -12.46 -13.31 -19.88
N LEU A 98 -12.54 -13.19 -21.20
CA LEU A 98 -13.70 -12.60 -21.87
C LEU A 98 -14.98 -13.41 -21.63
N SER A 99 -14.85 -14.74 -21.64
CA SER A 99 -15.95 -15.67 -21.38
C SER A 99 -16.41 -15.59 -19.93
N ASN A 100 -15.48 -15.60 -18.98
CA ASN A 100 -15.77 -15.50 -17.55
C ASN A 100 -16.43 -14.16 -17.18
N ALA A 101 -15.92 -13.05 -17.73
CA ALA A 101 -16.49 -11.71 -17.51
C ALA A 101 -17.92 -11.57 -18.05
N SER A 102 -18.29 -12.37 -19.06
CA SER A 102 -19.65 -12.42 -19.61
C SER A 102 -20.58 -13.27 -18.73
N GLY A 103 -20.06 -14.31 -18.08
CA GLY A 103 -20.78 -15.16 -17.13
C GLY A 103 -21.15 -14.46 -15.83
N ASP A 104 -20.24 -13.69 -15.23
CA ASP A 104 -20.48 -12.97 -13.96
C ASP A 104 -21.62 -11.95 -14.03
N LYS A 105 -21.87 -11.37 -15.22
CA LYS A 105 -22.99 -10.45 -15.43
C LYS A 105 -24.37 -11.13 -15.30
N LEU A 106 -24.42 -12.46 -15.42
CA LEU A 106 -25.66 -13.25 -15.37
C LEU A 106 -25.96 -13.78 -13.96
N THR A 107 -24.94 -13.95 -13.11
CA THR A 107 -25.08 -14.59 -11.79
C THR A 107 -25.29 -13.60 -10.64
N GLY A 108 -24.98 -12.32 -10.83
CA GLY A 108 -25.23 -11.27 -9.82
C GLY A 108 -24.37 -11.39 -8.56
N ASP A 109 -23.33 -12.23 -8.58
CA ASP A 109 -22.39 -12.38 -7.48
C ASP A 109 -21.38 -11.21 -7.53
N LEU A 110 -21.55 -10.26 -6.60
CA LEU A 110 -20.82 -8.99 -6.57
C LEU A 110 -19.44 -9.10 -5.89
N SER A 111 -19.01 -10.30 -5.50
CA SER A 111 -17.64 -10.56 -5.04
C SER A 111 -16.65 -10.62 -6.21
N ARG A 112 -16.46 -9.49 -6.91
CA ARG A 112 -15.37 -9.36 -7.90
C ARG A 112 -14.08 -9.20 -7.11
N ALA A 113 -13.41 -10.32 -6.83
CA ALA A 113 -12.09 -10.30 -6.21
C ALA A 113 -11.18 -9.32 -6.96
N CYS A 114 -10.68 -8.32 -6.24
CA CYS A 114 -9.87 -7.24 -6.80
C CYS A 114 -8.67 -7.05 -5.89
N TYR A 115 -7.58 -7.72 -6.22
CA TYR A 115 -6.34 -7.61 -5.47
C TYR A 115 -5.39 -6.64 -6.14
N LYS A 116 -4.67 -5.87 -5.31
CA LYS A 116 -3.47 -5.14 -5.73
C LYS A 116 -2.30 -5.67 -4.94
N SER A 117 -1.17 -5.86 -5.60
CA SER A 117 0.05 -6.35 -4.96
C SER A 117 1.19 -5.36 -5.12
N TYR A 118 1.79 -4.99 -3.99
CA TYR A 118 2.81 -3.96 -3.86
C TYR A 118 4.18 -4.60 -3.60
N PRO A 119 5.20 -4.36 -4.44
CA PRO A 119 6.51 -4.99 -4.28
C PRO A 119 7.22 -4.46 -3.03
N LEU A 120 7.76 -5.35 -2.20
CA LEU A 120 8.52 -5.00 -1.00
C LEU A 120 10.03 -5.24 -1.21
N PRO A 121 10.91 -4.35 -0.71
CA PRO A 121 12.35 -4.52 -0.83
C PRO A 121 12.83 -5.71 -0.02
N THR A 122 13.55 -6.64 -0.66
CA THR A 122 14.08 -7.85 -0.03
C THR A 122 15.56 -8.01 -0.31
N LYS A 123 16.26 -8.75 0.57
CA LYS A 123 17.67 -9.12 0.40
C LYS A 123 17.85 -10.28 -0.59
N THR A 124 16.76 -10.93 -1.00
CA THR A 124 16.74 -12.07 -1.93
C THR A 124 16.53 -11.61 -3.38
N SER A 125 16.85 -12.47 -4.34
CA SER A 125 16.60 -12.20 -5.77
C SER A 125 15.12 -12.27 -6.17
N SER A 126 14.26 -12.88 -5.36
CA SER A 126 12.82 -13.01 -5.64
C SER A 126 12.05 -11.82 -5.07
N THR A 127 11.19 -11.18 -5.88
CA THR A 127 10.28 -10.11 -5.43
C THR A 127 9.26 -10.64 -4.42
N VAL A 128 9.15 -9.95 -3.28
CA VAL A 128 8.09 -10.20 -2.29
C VAL A 128 6.98 -9.19 -2.53
N TYR A 129 5.73 -9.61 -2.45
CA TYR A 129 4.59 -8.71 -2.59
C TYR A 129 3.79 -8.64 -1.29
N LEU A 130 3.29 -7.44 -0.99
CA LEU A 130 2.22 -7.20 -0.04
C LEU A 130 0.93 -7.07 -0.85
N THR A 131 -0.01 -7.99 -0.63
CA THR A 131 -1.24 -8.07 -1.44
C THR A 131 -2.43 -7.60 -0.62
N LEU A 132 -3.22 -6.69 -1.18
CA LEU A 132 -4.41 -6.13 -0.54
C LEU A 132 -5.64 -6.39 -1.39
N HIS A 133 -6.71 -6.83 -0.75
CA HIS A 133 -8.05 -6.87 -1.31
C HIS A 133 -8.65 -5.45 -1.28
N GLU A 134 -8.64 -4.78 -2.42
CA GLU A 134 -9.07 -3.38 -2.58
C GLU A 134 -10.29 -3.27 -3.49
N GLU A 135 -11.08 -2.20 -3.31
CA GLU A 135 -12.17 -1.87 -4.24
C GLU A 135 -11.74 -0.83 -5.28
N PRO A 136 -12.16 -0.99 -6.54
CA PRO A 136 -11.71 -0.14 -7.65
C PRO A 136 -12.27 1.29 -7.64
N LEU A 137 -13.24 1.61 -6.77
CA LEU A 137 -13.85 2.93 -6.68
C LEU A 137 -13.27 3.74 -5.52
N LYS A 138 -12.81 4.96 -5.81
CA LYS A 138 -12.29 5.94 -4.83
C LYS A 138 -13.32 6.31 -3.73
N ILE A 139 -14.61 6.06 -3.97
CA ILE A 139 -15.68 6.08 -2.96
C ILE A 139 -16.54 4.86 -3.26
N SER A 140 -16.55 3.87 -2.38
CA SER A 140 -17.36 2.66 -2.53
C SER A 140 -18.15 2.43 -1.25
N GLN A 141 -19.41 2.00 -1.37
CA GLN A 141 -20.31 1.76 -0.23
C GLN A 141 -20.42 2.93 0.77
N GLY A 142 -20.18 4.17 0.31
CA GLY A 142 -20.17 5.36 1.18
C GLY A 142 -18.90 5.57 2.01
N THR A 143 -17.87 4.74 1.82
CA THR A 143 -16.56 4.86 2.48
C THR A 143 -15.42 5.07 1.47
N THR A 144 -14.33 5.69 1.94
CA THR A 144 -13.06 5.85 1.22
C THR A 144 -11.99 4.85 1.69
N GLY A 145 -12.29 4.02 2.69
CA GLY A 145 -11.30 3.15 3.35
C GLY A 145 -10.97 1.84 2.62
N LEU A 146 -11.68 1.51 1.54
CA LEU A 146 -11.52 0.22 0.83
C LEU A 146 -10.47 0.26 -0.29
N CYS A 147 -9.71 1.35 -0.43
CA CYS A 147 -8.64 1.47 -1.41
C CYS A 147 -7.40 2.14 -0.82
N THR A 148 -6.23 1.85 -1.38
CA THR A 148 -4.98 2.51 -0.97
C THR A 148 -4.85 3.87 -1.65
N TRP A 149 -4.56 4.89 -0.85
CA TRP A 149 -4.38 6.27 -1.30
C TRP A 149 -2.92 6.68 -1.48
N GLU A 150 -2.66 7.69 -2.32
CA GLU A 150 -1.30 8.10 -2.68
C GLU A 150 -0.45 8.51 -1.47
N ALA A 151 -1.01 9.20 -0.49
CA ALA A 151 -0.25 9.56 0.71
C ALA A 151 0.25 8.30 1.48
N ALA A 152 -0.51 7.20 1.48
CA ALA A 152 -0.08 5.94 2.10
C ALA A 152 1.07 5.30 1.31
N LEU A 153 1.01 5.31 -0.02
CA LEU A 153 2.08 4.83 -0.90
C LEU A 153 3.38 5.60 -0.65
N ARG A 154 3.32 6.93 -0.72
CA ARG A 154 4.49 7.81 -0.55
C ARG A 154 5.07 7.72 0.86
N PHE A 155 4.22 7.54 1.87
CA PHE A 155 4.69 7.37 3.24
C PHE A 155 5.35 6.01 3.44
N ALA A 156 4.76 4.93 2.91
CA ALA A 156 5.37 3.61 2.93
C ALA A 156 6.74 3.58 2.22
N GLU A 157 6.88 4.24 1.06
CA GLU A 157 8.18 4.40 0.38
C GLU A 157 9.21 5.15 1.23
N TYR A 158 8.79 6.22 1.91
CA TYR A 158 9.67 6.97 2.81
C TYR A 158 10.19 6.08 3.94
N LEU A 159 9.30 5.31 4.58
CA LEU A 159 9.69 4.39 5.63
C LEU A 159 10.64 3.30 5.11
N LEU A 160 10.30 2.67 3.98
CA LEU A 160 11.09 1.59 3.38
C LEU A 160 12.50 2.04 2.96
N ASN A 161 12.63 3.23 2.37
CA ASN A 161 13.86 3.65 1.69
C ASN A 161 14.69 4.69 2.46
N ALA A 162 14.07 5.49 3.34
CA ALA A 162 14.74 6.65 3.93
C ALA A 162 14.78 6.66 5.45
N ALA A 163 13.83 6.00 6.13
CA ALA A 163 13.72 6.08 7.60
C ALA A 163 13.30 4.76 8.27
N PRO A 164 13.97 3.61 8.00
CA PRO A 164 13.60 2.34 8.62
C PRO A 164 13.70 2.31 10.14
N GLU A 165 14.60 3.11 10.71
CA GLU A 165 14.82 3.26 12.15
C GLU A 165 13.63 3.89 12.90
N VAL A 166 12.72 4.56 12.19
CA VAL A 166 11.49 5.09 12.79
C VAL A 166 10.59 3.95 13.28
N ILE A 167 10.63 2.79 12.60
CA ILE A 167 9.68 1.69 12.81
C ILE A 167 10.31 0.49 13.51
N GLN A 168 11.58 0.19 13.22
CA GLN A 168 12.24 -1.03 13.70
C GLN A 168 12.19 -1.19 15.22
N GLY A 169 11.62 -2.30 15.68
CA GLY A 169 11.47 -2.63 17.09
C GLY A 169 10.46 -1.78 17.86
N ARG A 170 9.69 -0.92 17.17
CA ARG A 170 8.71 -0.01 17.80
C ARG A 170 7.30 -0.59 17.79
N ARG A 171 6.47 -0.12 18.71
CA ARG A 171 5.02 -0.35 18.69
C ARG A 171 4.32 0.75 17.92
N ILE A 172 3.56 0.37 16.90
CA ILE A 172 2.93 1.26 15.94
C ILE A 172 1.41 1.25 16.15
N LEU A 173 0.80 2.43 16.09
CA LEU A 173 -0.65 2.61 15.99
C LEU A 173 -0.94 3.36 14.69
N GLU A 174 -1.72 2.76 13.81
CA GLU A 174 -2.24 3.41 12.61
C GLU A 174 -3.66 3.92 12.85
N LEU A 175 -3.89 5.23 12.64
CA LEU A 175 -5.22 5.84 12.66
C LEU A 175 -5.77 5.93 11.23
N GLY A 176 -6.98 5.41 11.01
CA GLY A 176 -7.62 5.43 9.69
C GLY A 176 -6.87 4.57 8.69
N ALA A 177 -6.65 3.30 9.05
CA ALA A 177 -5.80 2.38 8.31
C ALA A 177 -6.35 2.01 6.93
N GLY A 178 -7.67 2.12 6.71
CA GLY A 178 -8.30 1.74 5.45
C GLY A 178 -7.94 0.30 5.05
N ALA A 179 -7.32 0.13 3.88
CA ALA A 179 -6.87 -1.16 3.38
C ALA A 179 -5.67 -1.77 4.16
N GLY A 180 -4.95 -0.96 4.96
CA GLY A 180 -3.89 -1.42 5.86
C GLY A 180 -2.48 -1.45 5.29
N LEU A 181 -2.24 -0.85 4.11
CA LEU A 181 -0.92 -0.85 3.47
C LEU A 181 0.19 -0.39 4.43
N LEU A 182 0.01 0.78 5.04
CA LEU A 182 1.08 1.44 5.78
C LEU A 182 1.47 0.66 7.04
N GLY A 183 0.50 0.22 7.85
CA GLY A 183 0.80 -0.58 9.03
C GLY A 183 1.32 -1.99 8.71
N LEU A 184 0.89 -2.61 7.61
CA LEU A 184 1.50 -3.87 7.14
C LEU A 184 2.94 -3.67 6.64
N VAL A 185 3.24 -2.54 6.00
CA VAL A 185 4.62 -2.13 5.70
C VAL A 185 5.42 -1.91 7.00
N CYS A 186 4.82 -1.29 8.01
CA CYS A 186 5.47 -1.14 9.31
C CYS A 186 5.79 -2.49 9.97
N LEU A 187 4.86 -3.45 9.90
CA LEU A 187 5.09 -4.81 10.35
C LEU A 187 6.25 -5.44 9.57
N TYR A 188 6.22 -5.35 8.23
CA TYR A 188 7.28 -5.85 7.36
C TYR A 188 8.66 -5.31 7.70
N MET A 189 8.74 -4.03 8.06
CA MET A 189 9.99 -3.36 8.42
C MET A 189 10.54 -3.75 9.79
N GLY A 190 9.79 -4.51 10.59
CA GLY A 190 10.24 -5.02 11.87
C GLY A 190 9.67 -4.28 13.08
N ALA A 191 8.49 -3.67 12.97
CA ALA A 191 7.74 -3.22 14.13
C ALA A 191 7.55 -4.37 15.14
N SER A 192 7.66 -4.09 16.44
CA SER A 192 7.42 -5.09 17.49
C SER A 192 5.94 -5.42 17.64
N SER A 193 5.08 -4.43 17.38
CA SER A 193 3.63 -4.63 17.25
C SER A 193 3.02 -3.56 16.37
N VAL A 194 1.92 -3.90 15.70
CA VAL A 194 1.12 -2.98 14.90
C VAL A 194 -0.34 -3.09 15.30
N GLU A 195 -0.92 -1.96 15.67
CA GLU A 195 -2.36 -1.82 15.87
C GLU A 195 -2.93 -0.97 14.74
N LEU A 196 -3.79 -1.58 13.92
CA LEU A 196 -4.47 -0.93 12.81
C LEU A 196 -5.87 -0.52 13.29
N THR A 197 -6.23 0.74 13.10
CA THR A 197 -7.56 1.24 13.52
C THR A 197 -8.31 1.95 12.43
N ASP A 198 -9.62 1.74 12.43
CA ASP A 198 -10.59 2.43 11.58
C ASP A 198 -11.93 2.53 12.33
N VAL A 199 -12.92 3.23 11.76
CA VAL A 199 -14.24 3.42 12.36
C VAL A 199 -15.30 2.55 11.69
N ASP A 200 -15.16 2.31 10.39
CA ASP A 200 -16.16 1.60 9.59
C ASP A 200 -16.00 0.07 9.74
N GLU A 201 -17.08 -0.63 10.07
CA GLU A 201 -17.04 -2.08 10.33
C GLU A 201 -16.69 -2.88 9.07
N GLY A 202 -17.13 -2.44 7.88
CA GLY A 202 -16.80 -3.10 6.62
C GLY A 202 -15.33 -2.91 6.25
N VAL A 203 -14.77 -1.72 6.51
CA VAL A 203 -13.33 -1.47 6.40
C VAL A 203 -12.55 -2.33 7.40
N LEU A 204 -12.99 -2.42 8.66
CA LEU A 204 -12.34 -3.25 9.68
C LEU A 204 -12.37 -4.75 9.34
N GLU A 205 -13.46 -5.25 8.74
CA GLU A 205 -13.55 -6.63 8.24
C GLU A 205 -12.55 -6.86 7.11
N ARG A 206 -12.54 -5.99 6.09
CA ARG A 206 -11.58 -6.08 4.98
C ARG A 206 -10.12 -5.96 5.44
N LEU A 207 -9.87 -5.09 6.41
CA LEU A 207 -8.55 -4.89 6.99
C LEU A 207 -8.06 -6.16 7.69
N LYS A 208 -8.94 -6.91 8.38
CA LYS A 208 -8.59 -8.22 8.96
C LYS A 208 -8.23 -9.23 7.87
N GLU A 209 -9.01 -9.30 6.78
CA GLU A 209 -8.69 -10.17 5.64
C GLU A 209 -7.29 -9.84 5.08
N ASN A 210 -6.97 -8.55 4.93
CA ASN A 210 -5.65 -8.10 4.46
C ASN A 210 -4.53 -8.43 5.47
N VAL A 211 -4.79 -8.36 6.78
CA VAL A 211 -3.83 -8.81 7.79
C VAL A 211 -3.58 -10.31 7.66
N ASP A 212 -4.63 -11.12 7.58
CA ASP A 212 -4.52 -12.58 7.50
C ASP A 212 -3.79 -13.02 6.22
N LEU A 213 -4.01 -12.30 5.12
CA LEU A 213 -3.36 -12.54 3.83
C LEU A 213 -1.85 -12.34 3.86
N ASN A 214 -1.33 -11.39 4.65
CA ASN A 214 0.08 -10.98 4.61
C ASN A 214 0.89 -11.39 5.84
N SER A 215 0.24 -11.51 7.00
CA SER A 215 0.91 -11.62 8.30
C SER A 215 1.86 -12.81 8.40
N GLN A 216 1.46 -13.99 7.92
CA GLN A 216 2.28 -15.19 7.98
C GLN A 216 3.60 -15.02 7.20
N MET A 217 3.51 -14.53 5.96
CA MET A 217 4.69 -14.26 5.12
C MET A 217 5.62 -13.25 5.78
N ILE A 218 5.06 -12.19 6.38
CA ILE A 218 5.84 -11.16 7.08
C ILE A 218 6.54 -11.74 8.31
N ILE A 219 5.84 -12.53 9.13
CA ILE A 219 6.39 -13.17 10.34
C ILE A 219 7.53 -14.12 9.97
N ASP A 220 7.34 -14.98 8.96
CA ASP A 220 8.35 -15.92 8.50
C ASP A 220 9.60 -15.20 7.95
N ARG A 221 9.40 -14.08 7.26
CA ARG A 221 10.47 -13.22 6.79
C ARG A 221 11.21 -12.56 7.95
N MET A 222 10.50 -12.03 8.94
CA MET A 222 11.12 -11.42 10.11
C MET A 222 11.96 -12.42 10.91
N ALA A 223 11.47 -13.64 11.08
CA ALA A 223 12.21 -14.72 11.75
C ALA A 223 13.54 -15.03 11.04
N ARG A 224 13.55 -15.01 9.70
CA ARG A 224 14.76 -15.21 8.89
C ARG A 224 15.72 -14.04 8.94
N ASP A 225 15.23 -12.82 8.72
CA ASP A 225 16.07 -11.64 8.47
C ASP A 225 16.61 -10.99 9.74
N PHE A 226 15.90 -11.12 10.87
CA PHE A 226 16.28 -10.51 12.15
C PHE A 226 16.80 -11.53 13.19
N GLY A 227 16.93 -12.81 12.81
CA GLY A 227 17.93 -13.73 13.37
C GLY A 227 17.93 -13.95 14.88
N GLY A 228 16.77 -13.90 15.54
CA GLY A 228 16.67 -14.17 16.96
C GLY A 228 15.40 -14.94 17.28
N HIS A 229 15.47 -15.82 18.27
CA HIS A 229 14.30 -16.26 19.00
C HIS A 229 13.70 -15.00 19.67
N GLN A 230 12.99 -14.14 18.93
CA GLN A 230 12.04 -13.26 19.57
C GLN A 230 11.12 -14.20 20.35
N SER A 231 11.08 -14.02 21.66
CA SER A 231 10.36 -14.94 22.55
C SER A 231 8.87 -15.02 22.18
N ASN A 232 8.38 -14.02 21.44
CA ASN A 232 7.07 -13.97 20.81
C ASN A 232 7.16 -13.39 19.38
N PRO A 233 6.33 -13.87 18.43
CA PRO A 233 6.16 -13.24 17.13
C PRO A 233 5.61 -11.80 17.27
N PRO A 234 5.85 -10.91 16.28
CA PRO A 234 5.30 -9.56 16.32
C PRO A 234 3.78 -9.61 16.37
N ASN A 235 3.19 -8.78 17.23
CA ASN A 235 1.74 -8.77 17.43
C ASN A 235 1.09 -7.78 16.45
N ILE A 236 0.18 -8.26 15.61
CA ILE A 236 -0.67 -7.42 14.76
C ILE A 236 -2.13 -7.54 15.21
N ARG A 237 -2.81 -6.41 15.38
CA ARG A 237 -4.24 -6.40 15.73
C ARG A 237 -5.00 -5.34 14.95
N VAL A 238 -6.26 -5.63 14.66
CA VAL A 238 -7.22 -4.70 14.09
C VAL A 238 -8.24 -4.34 15.17
N SER A 239 -8.53 -3.06 15.35
CA SER A 239 -9.53 -2.62 16.33
C SER A 239 -10.25 -1.35 15.89
N LYS A 240 -11.46 -1.15 16.42
CA LYS A 240 -12.22 0.07 16.18
C LYS A 240 -11.63 1.24 16.95
N LEU A 241 -11.58 2.41 16.32
CA LEU A 241 -11.30 3.68 16.98
C LEU A 241 -12.06 4.79 16.24
N ASP A 242 -13.11 5.29 16.88
CA ASP A 242 -13.91 6.41 16.38
C ASP A 242 -13.39 7.72 16.97
N TRP A 243 -12.80 8.58 16.15
CA TRP A 243 -12.23 9.84 16.62
C TRP A 243 -13.24 10.79 17.26
N GLU A 244 -14.52 10.69 16.91
CA GLU A 244 -15.57 11.58 17.39
C GLU A 244 -16.11 11.18 18.76
N SER A 245 -16.01 9.89 19.10
CA SER A 245 -16.61 9.33 20.32
C SER A 245 -15.63 8.63 21.27
N VAL A 246 -14.36 8.45 20.87
CA VAL A 246 -13.34 7.81 21.69
C VAL A 246 -13.07 8.61 22.97
N ASP A 247 -13.05 7.91 24.11
CA ASP A 247 -12.74 8.49 25.39
C ASP A 247 -11.22 8.47 25.71
N PHE A 248 -10.85 9.18 26.77
CA PHE A 248 -9.45 9.30 27.17
C PHE A 248 -8.85 7.97 27.65
N ASP A 249 -9.64 7.11 28.30
CA ASP A 249 -9.14 5.86 28.87
C ASP A 249 -8.81 4.86 27.76
N ASP A 250 -9.62 4.80 26.70
CA ASP A 250 -9.31 4.03 25.50
C ASP A 250 -8.00 4.52 24.85
N ILE A 251 -7.87 5.83 24.62
CA ILE A 251 -6.64 6.44 24.07
C ILE A 251 -5.42 6.10 24.92
N ALA A 252 -5.52 6.25 26.25
CA ALA A 252 -4.45 6.01 27.19
C ALA A 252 -4.03 4.52 27.22
N SER A 253 -4.98 3.61 26.97
CA SER A 253 -4.72 2.17 26.91
C SER A 253 -3.95 1.74 25.65
N ARG A 254 -3.94 2.57 24.60
CA ARG A 254 -3.21 2.26 23.36
C ARG A 254 -1.71 2.29 23.62
N ASN A 255 -1.08 1.13 23.46
CA ASN A 255 0.31 0.91 23.80
C ASN A 255 1.22 1.11 22.58
N ALA A 256 1.33 2.34 22.09
CA ALA A 256 2.11 2.69 20.91
C ALA A 256 3.18 3.73 21.23
N GLU A 257 4.30 3.67 20.52
CA GLU A 257 5.39 4.66 20.55
C GLU A 257 5.30 5.61 19.36
N ILE A 258 4.91 5.06 18.19
CA ILE A 258 4.77 5.80 16.95
C ILE A 258 3.31 5.71 16.50
N ILE A 259 2.71 6.87 16.26
CA ILE A 259 1.38 7.01 15.67
C ILE A 259 1.57 7.37 14.21
N VAL A 260 0.97 6.62 13.31
CA VAL A 260 1.00 6.90 11.87
C VAL A 260 -0.42 7.11 11.36
N CYS A 261 -0.59 7.98 10.37
CA CYS A 261 -1.81 8.02 9.58
C CYS A 261 -1.52 8.56 8.19
N ALA A 262 -2.25 8.02 7.21
CA ALA A 262 -2.10 8.40 5.82
C ALA A 262 -3.45 8.77 5.20
N ASP A 263 -3.49 9.95 4.59
CA ASP A 263 -4.63 10.50 3.86
C ASP A 263 -5.94 10.66 4.65
N VAL A 264 -5.86 10.78 5.97
CA VAL A 264 -7.01 10.97 6.88
C VAL A 264 -7.53 12.41 6.97
N VAL A 265 -6.87 13.36 6.30
CA VAL A 265 -7.22 14.79 6.31
C VAL A 265 -7.90 15.17 4.99
N TYR A 266 -9.16 14.73 4.82
CA TYR A 266 -9.96 14.99 3.61
C TYR A 266 -11.27 15.73 3.89
N ASP A 267 -11.86 15.55 5.07
CA ASP A 267 -13.07 16.25 5.51
C ASP A 267 -12.74 17.21 6.67
N PRO A 268 -12.97 18.53 6.51
CA PRO A 268 -12.77 19.51 7.58
C PRO A 268 -13.49 19.19 8.89
N ILE A 269 -14.62 18.48 8.85
CA ILE A 269 -15.39 18.07 10.04
C ILE A 269 -14.57 17.12 10.92
N LEU A 270 -13.72 16.28 10.31
CA LEU A 270 -12.89 15.31 11.02
C LEU A 270 -11.60 15.91 11.61
N ILE A 271 -11.23 17.15 11.26
CA ILE A 271 -9.99 17.78 11.74
C ILE A 271 -9.99 17.97 13.27
N PRO A 272 -11.03 18.57 13.91
CA PRO A 272 -11.07 18.70 15.36
C PRO A 272 -10.96 17.36 16.12
N PRO A 273 -11.77 16.33 15.84
CA PRO A 273 -11.65 15.05 16.56
C PRO A 273 -10.29 14.37 16.32
N LEU A 274 -9.80 14.33 15.08
CA LEU A 274 -8.48 13.76 14.76
C LEU A 274 -7.34 14.43 15.55
N THR A 275 -7.29 15.76 15.56
CA THR A 275 -6.22 16.50 16.26
C THR A 275 -6.32 16.41 17.77
N SER A 276 -7.54 16.24 18.31
CA SER A 276 -7.76 15.93 19.73
C SER A 276 -7.18 14.57 20.11
N VAL A 277 -7.47 13.53 19.30
CA VAL A 277 -6.92 12.17 19.47
C VAL A 277 -5.40 12.17 19.37
N LEU A 278 -4.84 12.77 18.31
CA LEU A 278 -3.39 12.89 18.12
C LEU A 278 -2.73 13.58 19.32
N GLY A 279 -3.29 14.70 19.79
CA GLY A 279 -2.75 15.43 20.93
C GLY A 279 -2.77 14.59 22.21
N SER A 280 -3.84 13.84 22.43
CA SER A 280 -4.00 12.98 23.61
C SER A 280 -3.03 11.80 23.58
N LEU A 281 -2.88 11.15 22.42
CA LEU A 281 -1.88 10.09 22.22
C LEU A 281 -0.47 10.62 22.48
N LEU A 282 -0.07 11.71 21.82
CA LEU A 282 1.28 12.28 21.92
C LEU A 282 1.65 12.70 23.35
N ARG A 283 0.70 13.22 24.12
CA ARG A 283 0.92 13.63 25.52
C ARG A 283 0.90 12.49 26.52
N THR A 284 0.35 11.33 26.16
CA THR A 284 0.29 10.18 27.06
C THR A 284 1.71 9.64 27.25
N PRO A 285 2.27 9.69 28.47
CA PRO A 285 3.63 9.24 28.72
C PRO A 285 3.77 7.78 28.34
N HIS A 286 4.96 7.42 27.85
CA HIS A 286 5.26 6.06 27.50
C HIS A 286 6.50 5.59 28.27
N HIS A 287 6.32 4.52 29.05
CA HIS A 287 7.40 3.91 29.82
C HIS A 287 8.26 3.02 28.90
N GLY A 288 9.48 3.46 28.60
CA GLY A 288 10.46 2.69 27.81
C GLY A 288 11.18 3.47 26.70
N HIS A 289 10.72 4.69 26.37
CA HIS A 289 11.35 5.53 25.35
C HIS A 289 12.42 6.48 25.93
N PRO A 290 13.58 6.72 25.27
CA PRO A 290 14.63 7.62 25.75
C PRO A 290 14.16 9.05 26.05
N THR A 291 13.13 9.53 25.34
CA THR A 291 12.54 10.87 25.53
C THR A 291 11.28 10.87 26.41
N GLY A 292 10.70 9.70 26.70
CA GLY A 292 9.45 9.54 27.45
C GLY A 292 8.15 9.92 26.71
N PHE A 293 8.24 10.48 25.49
CA PHE A 293 7.11 10.93 24.69
C PHE A 293 6.92 10.10 23.42
N ARG A 294 5.67 10.01 22.96
CA ARG A 294 5.31 9.37 21.69
C ARG A 294 5.52 10.33 20.52
N GLU A 295 5.68 9.78 19.32
CA GLU A 295 5.86 10.55 18.09
C GLU A 295 4.73 10.25 17.11
N GLY A 296 4.35 11.24 16.30
CA GLY A 296 3.30 11.10 15.30
C GLY A 296 3.84 11.38 13.89
N TRP A 297 3.30 10.70 12.89
CA TRP A 297 3.66 10.90 11.50
C TRP A 297 2.39 10.91 10.65
N VAL A 298 2.17 12.01 9.94
CA VAL A 298 0.94 12.21 9.15
C VAL A 298 1.33 12.52 7.71
N ALA A 299 0.93 11.64 6.79
CA ALA A 299 0.99 11.90 5.37
C ALA A 299 -0.39 12.32 4.86
N LEU A 300 -0.47 13.35 4.04
CA LEU A 300 -1.72 13.74 3.39
C LEU A 300 -1.50 14.25 1.98
N THR A 301 -2.45 13.97 1.09
CA THR A 301 -2.45 14.50 -0.27
C THR A 301 -3.06 15.89 -0.26
N MET A 302 -2.32 16.92 -0.70
CA MET A 302 -2.81 18.30 -0.70
C MET A 302 -3.80 18.54 -1.84
N ARG A 303 -5.07 18.19 -1.59
CA ARG A 303 -6.19 18.39 -2.54
C ARG A 303 -6.82 19.77 -2.44
N GLN A 304 -6.92 20.29 -1.21
CA GLN A 304 -7.49 21.59 -0.90
C GLN A 304 -6.56 22.33 0.07
N GLU A 305 -5.99 23.45 -0.37
CA GLU A 305 -5.03 24.23 0.42
C GLU A 305 -5.66 24.73 1.74
N GLN A 306 -6.96 25.06 1.71
CA GLN A 306 -7.69 25.52 2.89
C GLN A 306 -7.79 24.44 3.97
N THR A 307 -8.17 23.21 3.60
CA THR A 307 -8.23 22.06 4.52
C THR A 307 -6.87 21.79 5.17
N TYR A 308 -5.79 21.89 4.39
CA TYR A 308 -4.44 21.74 4.92
C TYR A 308 -4.10 22.83 5.96
N LYS A 309 -4.37 24.10 5.66
CA LYS A 309 -4.15 25.22 6.60
C LYS A 309 -4.97 25.08 7.88
N GLU A 310 -6.21 24.62 7.76
CA GLU A 310 -7.09 24.34 8.90
C GLU A 310 -6.53 23.23 9.78
N PHE A 311 -6.01 22.16 9.17
CA PHE A 311 -5.34 21.07 9.89
C PHE A 311 -4.11 21.55 10.65
N LEU A 312 -3.20 22.30 10.00
CA LEU A 312 -2.01 22.86 10.67
C LEU A 312 -2.37 23.79 11.84
N SER A 313 -3.44 24.59 11.67
CA SER A 313 -3.96 25.45 12.73
C SER A 313 -4.56 24.65 13.89
N ALA A 314 -5.24 23.55 13.59
CA ALA A 314 -5.79 22.63 14.60
C ALA A 314 -4.70 21.88 15.37
N LEU A 315 -3.60 21.45 14.72
CA LEU A 315 -2.42 20.89 15.40
C LEU A 315 -1.85 21.87 16.42
N THR A 316 -1.66 23.13 16.01
CA THR A 316 -1.13 24.19 16.89
C THR A 316 -2.05 24.45 18.09
N ARG A 317 -3.37 24.53 17.88
CA ARG A 317 -4.36 24.69 18.96
C ARG A 317 -4.34 23.52 19.95
N ASN A 318 -4.04 22.32 19.48
CA ASN A 318 -3.90 21.11 20.30
C ASN A 318 -2.49 20.92 20.90
N ARG A 319 -1.63 21.95 20.85
CA ARG A 319 -0.25 21.92 21.36
C ARG A 319 0.61 20.84 20.72
N ILE A 320 0.42 20.62 19.43
CA ILE A 320 1.22 19.70 18.63
C ILE A 320 2.17 20.54 17.76
N ARG A 321 3.47 20.31 17.91
CA ARG A 321 4.50 20.83 17.00
C ARG A 321 4.55 19.91 15.80
N TYR A 322 4.77 20.47 14.61
CA TYR A 322 4.97 19.70 13.40
C TYR A 322 6.18 20.19 12.61
N GLU A 323 6.87 19.26 11.96
CA GLU A 323 7.93 19.52 10.99
C GLU A 323 7.55 18.84 9.66
N ARG A 324 7.71 19.56 8.53
CA ARG A 324 7.45 19.01 7.21
C ARG A 324 8.67 18.27 6.69
N ILE A 325 8.49 17.00 6.37
CA ILE A 325 9.50 16.13 5.82
C ILE A 325 9.45 16.17 4.30
N ARG A 326 10.62 16.21 3.68
CA ARG A 326 10.79 16.28 2.23
C ARG A 326 10.77 14.89 1.60
N LEU A 327 9.88 14.69 0.64
CA LEU A 327 9.71 13.43 -0.09
C LEU A 327 10.33 13.42 -1.49
N ASP A 328 10.97 14.51 -1.92
CA ASP A 328 11.48 14.69 -3.30
C ASP A 328 12.68 13.80 -3.64
N ARG A 329 13.36 13.25 -2.63
CA ARG A 329 14.54 12.37 -2.80
C ARG A 329 14.26 10.91 -2.45
N VAL A 330 13.02 10.57 -2.12
CA VAL A 330 12.64 9.20 -1.80
C VAL A 330 12.51 8.42 -3.13
N PRO A 331 13.27 7.33 -3.32
CA PRO A 331 13.10 6.48 -4.49
C PRO A 331 11.67 5.95 -4.58
N ARG A 332 11.08 6.00 -5.78
CA ARG A 332 9.78 5.40 -6.04
C ARG A 332 9.92 3.89 -6.11
N LEU A 333 9.06 3.20 -5.38
CA LEU A 333 8.90 1.74 -5.39
C LEU A 333 7.50 1.36 -5.88
N PHE A 334 6.52 2.20 -5.61
CA PHE A 334 5.12 1.98 -5.99
C PHE A 334 4.73 2.91 -7.12
N TYR A 335 3.92 2.41 -8.04
CA TYR A 335 3.25 3.24 -9.01
C TYR A 335 2.09 3.99 -8.35
N HIS A 336 2.18 5.33 -8.38
CA HIS A 336 1.13 6.24 -7.94
C HIS A 336 0.81 7.24 -9.07
N GLU A 337 -0.41 7.78 -9.11
CA GLU A 337 -0.81 8.72 -10.17
C GLU A 337 -0.06 10.06 -10.01
N ASP A 338 0.68 10.54 -11.02
CA ASP A 338 1.43 11.80 -10.91
C ASP A 338 0.56 13.08 -10.75
N ASN A 339 -0.77 12.95 -10.87
CA ASN A 339 -1.72 14.06 -10.95
C ASN A 339 -2.57 14.30 -9.69
N VAL A 340 -2.34 13.61 -8.57
CA VAL A 340 -3.25 13.69 -7.40
C VAL A 340 -2.91 14.84 -6.43
N GLY A 341 -1.82 15.57 -6.68
CA GLY A 341 -1.38 16.70 -5.88
C GLY A 341 -0.15 16.37 -5.04
N GLU A 342 0.50 17.39 -4.49
CA GLU A 342 1.69 17.19 -3.67
C GLU A 342 1.32 16.50 -2.34
N VAL A 343 2.06 15.45 -1.97
CA VAL A 343 1.94 14.80 -0.65
C VAL A 343 2.80 15.53 0.37
N ALA A 344 2.20 15.95 1.48
CA ALA A 344 2.90 16.49 2.63
C ALA A 344 3.05 15.38 3.70
N LEU A 345 4.29 15.09 4.12
CA LEU A 345 4.59 14.26 5.28
C LEU A 345 4.98 15.17 6.45
N LEU A 346 4.33 15.00 7.60
CA LEU A 346 4.57 15.76 8.81
C LEU A 346 5.02 14.85 9.94
N HIS A 347 6.14 15.18 10.58
CA HIS A 347 6.54 14.62 11.87
C HIS A 347 5.94 15.48 12.98
N LEU A 348 5.28 14.85 13.95
CA LEU A 348 4.52 15.47 15.02
C LEU A 348 5.14 15.15 16.38
N THR A 349 5.33 16.18 17.19
CA THR A 349 5.77 16.04 18.59
C THR A 349 4.90 16.89 19.51
N VAL A 350 4.95 16.61 20.81
CA VAL A 350 4.36 17.52 21.81
C VAL A 350 5.11 18.85 21.78
N ALA A 351 4.39 19.97 21.88
CA ALA A 351 5.00 21.28 22.07
C ALA A 351 5.45 21.46 23.54
N ASP A 352 6.64 22.01 23.75
CA ASP A 352 7.13 22.35 25.08
C ASP A 352 6.18 23.36 25.75
N SER A 353 5.88 23.12 27.04
CA SER A 353 4.90 23.85 27.86
C SER A 353 5.20 25.33 28.06
#